data_AF-A0A3D2UQN6-F1
#
_entry.id   AF-A0A3D2UQN6-F1
#
_cell.length_a   1.000
_cell.length_b   1.000
_cell.length_c   1.000
_cell.angle_alpha   90.00
_cell.angle_beta   90.00
_cell.angle_gamma   90.00
#
_symmetry.space_group_name_H-M   'P 1'
#
loop_
_entity.id
_entity.type
_entity.pdbx_description
1 polymer ?
#
loop_
_entity_poly.entity_id
_entity_poly.type
_entity_poly.pdbx_seq_one_letter_code
_entity_poly.pdbx_strand_id
1 'polypeptide(L)'
;MEELFTDAGIPLVHIPTSESYDSADVISLFQIAVTKVGKTTPLHLVSTNDNVPQCPICGKMMVLRINRNGSTSGKTYYGCIDSPRCRGVVAIG
;
A
#
# COMPACT_ATOMS: atom_id res chain seq x y z
N MET A 1 -13.28 8.00 -15.23
CA MET A 1 -12.98 8.53 -13.88
C MET A 1 -13.25 7.45 -12.83
N GLU A 2 -14.40 6.78 -12.86
CA GLU A 2 -14.72 5.64 -11.98
C GLU A 2 -13.72 4.48 -12.08
N GLU A 3 -13.21 4.20 -13.29
CA GLU A 3 -12.21 3.15 -13.54
C GLU A 3 -10.91 3.32 -12.72
N LEU A 4 -10.50 4.57 -12.43
CA LEU A 4 -9.27 4.85 -11.69
C LEU A 4 -9.39 4.48 -10.20
N PHE A 5 -10.59 4.62 -9.63
CA PHE A 5 -10.85 4.25 -8.24
C PHE A 5 -11.03 2.74 -8.08
N THR A 6 -11.67 2.11 -9.05
CA THR A 6 -11.78 0.65 -9.15
C THR A 6 -10.40 0.00 -9.28
N ASP A 7 -9.52 0.53 -10.13
CA ASP A 7 -8.14 0.06 -10.32
C ASP A 7 -7.23 0.30 -9.10
N ALA A 8 -7.61 1.22 -8.21
CA ALA A 8 -6.95 1.43 -6.92
C ALA A 8 -7.56 0.59 -5.78
N GLY A 9 -8.62 -0.18 -6.04
CA GLY A 9 -9.28 -1.02 -5.04
C GLY A 9 -10.08 -0.21 -4.02
N ILE A 10 -10.40 1.05 -4.37
CA ILE A 10 -11.15 1.99 -3.55
C ILE A 10 -12.60 1.98 -4.04
N PRO A 11 -13.54 1.41 -3.27
CA PRO A 11 -14.94 1.38 -3.67
C PRO A 11 -15.54 2.77 -3.64
N LEU A 12 -16.18 3.17 -4.75
CA LEU A 12 -17.04 4.34 -4.77
C LEU A 12 -18.43 3.94 -4.27
N VAL A 13 -18.96 4.70 -3.31
CA VAL A 13 -20.31 4.52 -2.78
C VAL A 13 -21.15 5.77 -3.10
N HIS A 14 -22.39 5.55 -3.52
CA HIS A 14 -23.33 6.62 -3.81
C HIS A 14 -24.27 6.84 -2.64
N ILE A 15 -24.33 8.09 -2.16
CA ILE A 15 -25.33 8.55 -1.20
C ILE A 15 -26.40 9.32 -2.00
N PRO A 16 -27.69 8.93 -1.92
CA PRO A 16 -28.75 9.58 -2.68
C PRO A 16 -28.96 11.02 -2.19
N THR A 17 -29.10 11.97 -3.11
CA THR A 17 -29.30 13.39 -2.82
C THR A 17 -30.58 13.64 -1.99
N SER A 18 -30.47 14.47 -0.95
CA SER A 18 -31.57 14.90 -0.07
C SER A 18 -31.51 16.42 0.13
N GLU A 19 -32.65 17.03 0.44
CA GLU A 19 -32.75 18.45 0.78
C GLU A 19 -32.02 18.78 2.09
N SER A 20 -31.94 17.82 3.02
CA SER A 20 -31.15 17.91 4.23
C SER A 20 -30.77 16.52 4.74
N TYR A 21 -29.72 16.46 5.57
CA TYR A 21 -29.34 15.27 6.30
C TYR A 21 -29.04 15.61 7.75
N ASP A 22 -29.43 14.73 8.66
CA ASP A 22 -28.78 14.62 9.96
C ASP A 22 -27.53 13.73 9.86
N SER A 23 -26.56 13.95 10.74
CA SER A 23 -25.34 13.14 10.83
C SER A 23 -25.62 11.62 10.95
N ALA A 24 -26.66 11.23 11.69
CA ALA A 24 -27.03 9.83 11.88
C ALA A 24 -27.55 9.19 10.59
N ASP A 25 -28.26 9.96 9.77
CA ASP A 25 -28.81 9.50 8.49
C ASP A 25 -27.70 9.27 7.46
N VAL A 26 -26.73 10.20 7.38
CA VAL A 26 -25.56 10.04 6.49
C VAL A 26 -24.76 8.79 6.85
N ILE A 27 -24.51 8.57 8.14
CA ILE A 27 -23.79 7.38 8.62
C ILE A 27 -24.53 6.10 8.21
N SER A 28 -25.86 6.08 8.41
CA SER A 28 -26.69 4.91 8.07
C SER A 28 -26.72 4.64 6.57
N LEU A 29 -26.90 5.68 5.74
CA LEU A 29 -26.87 5.57 4.28
C LEU A 29 -25.50 5.09 3.79
N PHE A 30 -24.41 5.61 4.36
CA PHE A 30 -23.06 5.19 4.03
C PHE A 30 -22.82 3.73 4.38
N GLN A 31 -23.21 3.27 5.58
CA GLN A 31 -23.08 1.87 5.99
C GLN A 31 -23.83 0.92 5.05
N ILE A 32 -25.05 1.29 4.65
CA ILE A 32 -25.84 0.52 3.68
C ILE A 32 -25.13 0.48 2.33
N ALA A 33 -24.61 1.61 1.86
CA ALA A 33 -23.93 1.69 0.57
C ALA A 33 -22.63 0.86 0.56
N VAL A 34 -21.83 0.91 1.63
CA VAL A 34 -20.61 0.08 1.79
C VAL A 34 -20.96 -1.41 1.80
N THR A 35 -22.05 -1.79 2.49
CA THR A 35 -22.48 -3.20 2.54
C THR A 35 -22.89 -3.72 1.15
N LYS A 36 -23.48 -2.87 0.30
CA LYS A 36 -23.87 -3.23 -1.08
C LYS A 36 -22.70 -3.36 -2.03
N VAL A 37 -21.65 -2.55 -1.88
CA VAL A 37 -20.44 -2.64 -2.73
C VAL A 37 -19.60 -3.88 -2.39
N GLY A 38 -19.86 -4.52 -1.25
CA GLY A 38 -19.19 -5.75 -0.84
C GLY A 38 -17.75 -5.52 -0.39
N LYS A 39 -17.04 -6.58 0.01
CA LYS A 39 -15.61 -6.50 0.29
C LYS A 39 -14.86 -6.28 -1.01
N THR A 40 -14.44 -5.04 -1.29
CA THR A 40 -13.32 -4.86 -2.21
C THR A 40 -12.10 -5.47 -1.54
N THR A 41 -11.42 -6.37 -2.24
CA THR A 41 -10.07 -6.75 -1.87
C THR A 41 -9.28 -5.45 -1.86
N PRO A 42 -8.72 -4.99 -0.73
CA PRO A 42 -7.84 -3.84 -0.77
C PRO A 42 -6.76 -4.19 -1.78
N LEU A 43 -6.59 -3.38 -2.83
CA LEU A 43 -5.38 -3.41 -3.64
C LEU A 43 -4.24 -2.80 -2.83
N HIS A 44 -3.99 -3.37 -1.64
CA HIS A 44 -2.62 -3.45 -1.19
C HIS A 44 -2.02 -4.60 -1.99
N LEU A 45 -0.93 -4.30 -2.69
CA LEU A 45 -0.30 -5.11 -3.73
C LEU A 45 -0.86 -4.80 -5.13
N VAL A 46 -0.53 -3.59 -5.61
CA VAL A 46 0.18 -3.57 -6.89
C VAL A 46 1.39 -4.48 -6.70
N SER A 47 1.18 -5.77 -6.95
CA SER A 47 2.23 -6.74 -7.23
C SER A 47 2.83 -6.32 -8.56
N THR A 48 3.65 -5.27 -8.56
CA THR A 48 4.87 -5.42 -9.34
C THR A 48 5.57 -6.63 -8.74
N ASN A 49 6.07 -7.48 -9.60
CA ASN A 49 6.66 -8.77 -9.28
C ASN A 49 8.00 -8.64 -8.52
N ASP A 50 8.12 -7.63 -7.65
CA ASP A 50 9.25 -7.36 -6.82
C ASP A 50 8.97 -8.00 -5.46
N ASN A 51 9.43 -9.24 -5.31
CA ASN A 51 9.52 -9.91 -4.01
C ASN A 51 10.50 -9.13 -3.12
N VAL A 52 10.09 -7.95 -2.65
CA VAL A 52 10.87 -7.16 -1.71
C VAL A 52 10.97 -8.00 -0.43
N PRO A 53 12.16 -8.49 -0.09
CA PRO A 53 12.30 -9.43 1.01
C PRO A 53 12.03 -8.70 2.32
N GLN A 54 11.53 -9.44 3.30
CA GLN A 54 11.58 -8.97 4.69
C GLN A 54 13.02 -9.00 5.18
N CYS A 55 13.34 -8.07 6.09
CA CYS A 55 14.65 -8.01 6.69
C CYS A 55 14.97 -9.31 7.45
N PRO A 56 16.06 -10.04 7.13
CA PRO A 56 16.39 -11.30 7.78
C PRO A 56 16.78 -11.13 9.26
N ILE A 57 17.01 -9.90 9.72
CA ILE A 57 17.41 -9.59 11.10
C ILE A 57 16.21 -9.24 11.97
N CYS A 58 15.26 -8.45 11.45
CA CYS A 58 14.18 -7.88 12.27
C CYS A 58 12.77 -8.04 11.69
N GLY A 59 12.61 -8.66 10.52
CA GLY A 59 11.33 -8.90 9.86
C GLY A 59 10.66 -7.66 9.24
N LYS A 60 11.19 -6.46 9.47
CA LYS A 60 10.65 -5.22 8.88
C LYS A 60 10.89 -5.17 7.37
N MET A 61 10.14 -4.29 6.70
CA MET A 61 10.28 -4.08 5.26
C MET A 61 11.67 -3.57 4.88
N MET A 62 12.10 -3.94 3.68
CA MET A 62 13.34 -3.48 3.07
C MET A 62 13.06 -2.47 1.95
N VAL A 63 14.04 -1.62 1.65
CA VAL A 63 13.98 -0.59 0.60
C VAL A 63 15.17 -0.74 -0.34
N LEU A 64 14.97 -0.41 -1.61
CA LEU A 64 16.03 -0.42 -2.62
C LEU A 64 17.04 0.70 -2.32
N ARG A 65 18.32 0.36 -2.26
CA ARG A 65 19.45 1.28 -2.05
C ARG A 65 20.53 1.03 -3.08
N ILE A 66 21.36 2.03 -3.33
CA ILE A 66 22.50 1.95 -4.27
C ILE A 66 23.79 2.13 -3.47
N ASN A 67 24.78 1.26 -3.72
CA ASN A 67 26.12 1.44 -3.18
C ASN A 67 26.78 2.66 -3.84
N ARG A 68 27.19 3.64 -3.05
CA ARG A 68 27.82 4.87 -3.56
C ARG A 68 29.33 4.75 -3.75
N ASN A 69 29.98 3.83 -3.04
CA ASN A 69 31.44 3.74 -2.94
C ASN A 69 31.88 2.27 -2.91
N GLY A 70 33.13 2.01 -3.32
CA GLY A 70 33.75 0.68 -3.29
C GLY A 70 33.58 -0.12 -4.58
N SER A 71 34.00 -1.39 -4.55
CA SER A 71 34.01 -2.31 -5.71
C SER A 71 32.62 -2.64 -6.26
N THR A 72 31.56 -2.40 -5.48
CA THR A 72 30.16 -2.61 -5.86
C THR A 72 29.42 -1.29 -6.11
N SER A 73 30.14 -0.18 -6.29
CA SER A 73 29.52 1.12 -6.58
C SER A 73 28.58 1.03 -7.78
N GLY A 74 27.41 1.68 -7.66
CA GLY A 74 26.34 1.64 -8.66
C GLY A 74 25.42 0.41 -8.57
N LYS A 75 25.81 -0.66 -7.86
CA LYS A 75 24.94 -1.82 -7.65
C LYS A 75 23.84 -1.53 -6.63
N THR A 76 22.64 -2.02 -6.93
CA THR A 76 21.49 -1.96 -6.03
C THR A 76 21.48 -3.11 -5.03
N TYR A 77 20.86 -2.88 -3.88
CA TYR A 77 20.60 -3.88 -2.86
C TYR A 77 19.36 -3.51 -2.05
N TYR A 78 18.74 -4.48 -1.39
CA TYR A 78 17.70 -4.22 -0.40
C TYR A 78 18.35 -3.96 0.96
N GLY A 79 18.08 -2.79 1.56
CA GLY A 79 18.50 -2.45 2.92
C GLY A 79 17.30 -2.29 3.85
N CYS A 80 17.46 -2.65 5.12
CA CYS A 80 16.39 -2.45 6.11
C CYS A 80 15.96 -0.97 6.19
N ILE A 81 14.65 -0.72 6.33
CA ILE A 81 14.10 0.63 6.52
C ILE A 81 14.71 1.36 7.73
N ASP A 82 15.07 0.62 8.78
CA ASP A 82 15.64 1.15 10.02
C ASP A 82 17.16 1.35 10.01
N SER A 83 17.83 1.23 8.86
CA SER A 83 19.27 1.51 8.78
C SER A 83 19.57 2.97 9.17
N PRO A 84 20.56 3.25 10.05
CA PRO A 84 21.66 2.39 10.48
C PRO A 84 21.41 1.54 11.74
N ARG A 85 20.25 1.67 12.39
CA ARG A 85 19.91 0.92 13.62
C ARG A 85 19.76 -0.58 13.35
N CYS A 86 19.26 -0.95 12.17
CA CYS A 86 19.26 -2.32 11.67
C CYS A 86 20.14 -2.42 10.42
N ARG A 87 21.13 -3.33 10.43
CA ARG A 87 22.10 -3.53 9.35
C ARG A 87 21.72 -4.67 8.40
N GLY A 88 20.43 -5.01 8.32
CA GLY A 88 19.95 -6.07 7.43
C GLY A 88 20.08 -5.66 5.97
N VAL A 89 20.66 -6.54 5.16
CA VAL A 89 20.94 -6.33 3.73
C VAL A 89 20.64 -7.62 2.97
N VAL A 90 20.04 -7.50 1.79
CA VAL A 90 19.82 -8.59 0.84
C VAL A 90 20.29 -8.13 -0.53
N ALA A 91 21.17 -8.93 -1.15
CA ALA A 91 21.67 -8.65 -2.49
C ALA A 91 20.58 -8.88 -3.53
N ILE A 92 20.63 -8.09 -4.60
CA ILE A 92 19.81 -8.29 -5.80
C ILE A 92 20.72 -9.00 -6.80
N GLY A 93 20.33 -10.21 -7.19
CA GLY A 93 21.05 -11.08 -8.12
C GLY A 93 20.80 -10.72 -9.56
#